data_AF-A0A1Y3A0M3-F1
#
_entry.id   AF-A0A1Y3A0M3-F1
#
_cell.length_a   1.000
_cell.length_b   1.000
_cell.length_c   1.000
_cell.angle_alpha   90.00
_cell.angle_beta   90.00
_cell.angle_gamma   90.00
#
_symmetry.space_group_name_H-M   'P 1'
#
loop_
_entity.id
_entity.type
_entity.pdbx_description
1 polymer ?
#
loop_
_entity_poly.entity_id
_entity_poly.type
_entity_poly.pdbx_seq_one_letter_code
_entity_poly.pdbx_strand_id
1 'polypeptide(L)'
;MLSTFIKSLNRHQWVSESAYYKALARGVEPNKELDDWLAAERDYLTMLIDLQLHILEEDGTVSTMGLRQIAESLGVEHPELMRSELTLIRAIQEASYHYPCFRSTNSTFCKEVVDCQWSEKCRKIVAIWHR
;
A
#
# COMPACT_ATOMS: atom_id res chain seq x y z
N MET A 1 7.29 13.76 -11.70
CA MET A 1 8.08 14.07 -10.48
C MET A 1 8.07 12.93 -9.48
N LEU A 2 6.91 12.35 -9.12
CA LEU A 2 6.81 11.18 -8.22
C LEU A 2 7.62 9.95 -8.67
N SER A 3 7.57 9.56 -9.95
CA SER A 3 8.34 8.40 -10.44
C SER A 3 9.86 8.60 -10.36
N THR A 4 10.33 9.85 -10.32
CA THR A 4 11.75 10.18 -10.16
C THR A 4 12.19 10.07 -8.71
N PHE A 5 11.34 10.44 -7.75
CA PHE A 5 11.62 10.27 -6.31
C PHE A 5 11.55 8.79 -5.89
N ILE A 6 10.59 8.02 -6.41
CA ILE A 6 10.50 6.58 -6.16
C ILE A 6 11.71 5.84 -6.74
N LYS A 7 12.23 6.29 -7.91
CA LYS A 7 13.49 5.78 -8.46
C LYS A 7 14.71 6.03 -7.57
N SER A 8 14.65 6.99 -6.64
CA SER A 8 15.77 7.30 -5.74
C SER A 8 15.84 6.40 -4.50
N LEU A 9 14.72 5.79 -4.10
CA LEU A 9 14.73 4.75 -3.07
C LEU A 9 15.08 3.42 -3.73
N ASN A 10 16.34 3.02 -3.59
CA ASN A 10 16.78 1.69 -3.99
C ASN A 10 16.08 0.65 -3.11
N ARG A 11 14.95 0.13 -3.60
CA ARG A 11 14.12 -0.90 -2.94
C ARG A 11 14.95 -2.00 -2.31
N HIS A 12 15.91 -2.53 -3.06
CA HIS A 12 16.73 -3.64 -2.59
C HIS A 12 17.60 -3.24 -1.40
N GLN A 13 18.21 -2.05 -1.45
CA GLN A 13 19.03 -1.53 -0.36
C GLN A 13 18.19 -1.25 0.90
N TRP A 14 17.03 -0.61 0.74
CA TRP A 14 16.16 -0.30 1.87
C TRP A 14 15.67 -1.60 2.55
N VAL A 15 15.19 -2.56 1.75
CA VAL A 15 14.70 -3.84 2.26
C VAL A 15 15.82 -4.64 2.92
N SER A 16 17.02 -4.68 2.33
CA SER A 16 18.15 -5.43 2.92
C SER A 16 18.61 -4.82 4.25
N GLU A 17 18.72 -3.49 4.34
CA GLU A 17 19.10 -2.80 5.59
C GLU A 17 18.02 -2.99 6.67
N SER A 18 16.75 -2.81 6.34
CA SER A 18 15.65 -3.01 7.28
C SER A 18 15.55 -4.47 7.77
N ALA A 19 15.70 -5.45 6.87
CA ALA A 19 15.74 -6.86 7.23
C ALA A 19 16.91 -7.19 8.17
N TYR A 20 18.09 -6.61 7.93
CA TYR A 20 19.25 -6.75 8.80
C TYR A 20 18.97 -6.23 10.22
N TYR A 21 18.37 -5.05 10.36
CA TYR A 21 18.04 -4.51 11.69
C TYR A 21 16.94 -5.30 12.40
N LYS A 22 15.97 -5.86 11.67
CA LYS A 22 14.98 -6.80 12.23
C LYS A 22 15.65 -8.07 12.77
N ALA A 23 16.59 -8.64 12.02
CA ALA A 23 17.40 -9.78 12.46
C ALA A 23 18.22 -9.42 13.71
N LEU A 24 18.88 -8.26 13.75
CA LEU A 24 19.62 -7.79 14.92
C LEU A 24 18.75 -7.66 16.17
N ALA A 25 17.54 -7.10 16.04
CA ALA A 25 16.63 -6.87 17.16
C ALA A 25 16.18 -8.15 17.88
N ARG A 26 16.15 -9.27 17.15
CA ARG A 26 15.84 -10.61 17.69
C ARG A 26 17.07 -11.47 17.98
N GLY A 27 18.29 -10.93 17.86
CA GLY A 27 19.53 -11.66 18.16
C GLY A 27 20.06 -12.55 17.03
N VAL A 28 19.68 -12.28 15.78
CA VAL A 28 20.18 -12.95 14.56
C VAL A 28 20.00 -14.48 14.60
N GLU A 29 18.86 -14.96 15.12
CA GLU A 29 18.56 -16.40 15.10
C GLU A 29 18.49 -16.92 13.65
N PRO A 30 19.04 -18.11 13.36
CA PRO A 30 19.04 -18.69 12.02
C PRO A 30 17.64 -19.14 11.58
N ASN A 31 17.41 -19.24 10.27
CA ASN A 31 16.14 -19.67 9.63
C ASN A 31 14.97 -18.69 9.77
N LYS A 32 15.30 -17.40 9.87
CA LYS A 32 14.34 -16.29 9.99
C LYS A 32 14.62 -15.15 9.01
N GLU A 33 15.63 -15.34 8.16
CA GLU A 33 16.10 -14.38 7.17
C GLU A 33 15.01 -14.05 6.17
N LEU A 34 14.26 -15.07 5.72
CA LEU A 34 13.12 -14.88 4.81
C LEU A 34 11.97 -14.12 5.48
N ASP A 35 11.67 -14.43 6.74
CA ASP A 35 10.62 -13.74 7.50
C ASP A 35 10.97 -12.25 7.67
N ASP A 36 12.21 -11.95 8.03
CA ASP A 36 12.71 -10.57 8.18
C ASP A 36 12.69 -9.81 6.85
N TRP A 37 13.09 -10.47 5.76
CA TRP A 37 13.03 -9.90 4.41
C TRP A 37 11.60 -9.55 4.00
N LEU A 38 10.66 -10.48 4.18
CA LEU A 38 9.25 -10.26 3.83
C LEU A 38 8.62 -9.17 4.71
N ALA A 39 8.99 -9.09 5.98
CA ALA A 39 8.54 -8.02 6.87
C ALA A 39 9.09 -6.65 6.41
N ALA A 40 10.38 -6.56 6.09
CA ALA A 40 10.98 -5.35 5.55
C ALA A 40 10.38 -4.93 4.21
N GLU A 41 10.06 -5.88 3.34
CA GLU A 41 9.39 -5.61 2.07
C GLU A 41 7.99 -5.01 2.26
N ARG A 42 7.22 -5.50 3.24
CA ARG A 42 5.92 -4.89 3.60
C ARG A 42 6.07 -3.48 4.16
N ASP A 43 7.06 -3.25 5.04
CA ASP A 43 7.30 -1.93 5.60
C ASP A 43 7.69 -0.92 4.50
N TYR A 44 8.51 -1.35 3.53
CA TYR A 44 8.89 -0.53 2.39
C TYR A 44 7.67 -0.11 1.56
N LEU A 45 6.78 -1.06 1.26
CA LEU A 45 5.56 -0.80 0.50
C LEU A 45 4.60 0.12 1.25
N THR A 46 4.47 -0.07 2.56
CA THR A 46 3.66 0.76 3.46
C THR A 46 4.14 2.20 3.44
N MET A 47 5.45 2.41 3.62
CA MET A 47 6.08 3.72 3.58
C MET A 47 5.95 4.41 2.22
N LEU A 48 6.07 3.67 1.11
CA LEU A 48 5.84 4.21 -0.23
C LEU A 48 4.39 4.66 -0.41
N ILE A 49 3.42 3.87 0.03
CA ILE A 49 2.00 4.21 -0.08
C ILE A 49 1.69 5.44 0.77
N ASP A 50 2.18 5.51 2.01
CA ASP A 50 2.01 6.68 2.88
C ASP A 50 2.59 7.95 2.26
N LEU A 51 3.81 7.87 1.75
CA LEU A 51 4.46 9.01 1.10
C LEU A 51 3.66 9.48 -0.12
N GLN A 52 3.19 8.54 -0.93
CA GLN A 52 2.40 8.85 -2.13
C GLN A 52 1.04 9.45 -1.79
N LEU A 53 0.36 8.91 -0.78
CA LEU A 53 -0.90 9.45 -0.28
C LEU A 53 -0.70 10.87 0.27
N HIS A 54 0.35 11.09 1.07
CA HIS A 54 0.65 12.40 1.63
C HIS A 54 0.89 13.45 0.54
N ILE A 55 1.69 13.13 -0.48
CA ILE A 55 1.93 14.02 -1.63
C ILE A 55 0.62 14.32 -2.39
N LEU A 56 -0.27 13.34 -2.51
CA LEU A 56 -1.53 13.49 -3.25
C LEU A 56 -2.64 14.16 -2.42
N GLU A 57 -2.49 14.23 -1.10
CA GLU A 57 -3.41 14.91 -0.19
C GLU A 57 -3.14 16.41 -0.04
N GLU A 58 -1.92 16.88 -0.32
CA GLU A 58 -1.62 18.33 -0.37
C GLU A 58 -2.53 19.09 -1.36
N ASP A 59 -3.07 18.41 -2.38
CA ASP A 59 -4.02 18.96 -3.37
C ASP A 59 -5.51 18.80 -2.98
N GLY A 60 -5.82 18.35 -1.75
CA GLY A 60 -7.18 18.32 -1.17
C GLY A 60 -7.92 16.97 -1.24
N THR A 61 -7.80 16.22 -2.35
CA THR A 61 -8.28 14.83 -2.44
C THR A 61 -7.45 14.02 -3.42
N VAL A 62 -7.06 12.80 -3.05
CA VAL A 62 -6.35 11.87 -3.96
C VAL A 62 -7.20 11.58 -5.20
N SER A 63 -6.76 12.10 -6.35
CA SER A 63 -7.44 11.92 -7.63
C SER A 63 -7.30 10.49 -8.16
N THR A 64 -8.19 10.09 -9.08
CA THR A 64 -8.07 8.81 -9.81
C THR A 64 -6.77 8.69 -10.60
N MET A 65 -6.22 9.81 -11.08
CA MET A 65 -4.90 9.86 -11.72
C MET A 65 -3.78 9.54 -10.71
N GLY A 66 -3.87 10.09 -9.50
CA GLY A 66 -2.93 9.77 -8.42
C GLY A 66 -2.93 8.29 -8.06
N LEU A 67 -4.12 7.68 -7.94
CA LEU A 67 -4.24 6.24 -7.68
C LEU A 67 -3.65 5.37 -8.80
N ARG A 68 -3.79 5.78 -10.07
CA ARG A 68 -3.15 5.06 -11.19
C ARG A 68 -1.63 5.08 -11.07
N GLN A 69 -1.05 6.23 -10.73
CA GLN A 69 0.40 6.35 -10.54
C GLN A 69 0.90 5.47 -9.37
N ILE A 70 0.13 5.38 -8.28
CA ILE A 70 0.43 4.46 -7.18
C ILE A 70 0.42 3.02 -7.70
N ALA A 71 -0.65 2.60 -8.38
CA ALA A 71 -0.81 1.26 -8.92
C ALA A 71 0.32 0.88 -9.89
N GLU A 72 0.70 1.77 -10.81
CA GLU A 72 1.85 1.58 -11.72
C GLU A 72 3.15 1.36 -10.94
N SER A 73 3.39 2.16 -9.88
CA SER A 73 4.61 2.05 -9.07
C SER A 73 4.70 0.74 -8.28
N LEU A 74 3.55 0.13 -7.99
CA LEU A 74 3.44 -1.17 -7.32
C LEU A 74 3.44 -2.35 -8.30
N GLY A 75 3.54 -2.10 -9.61
CA GLY A 75 3.55 -3.14 -10.64
C GLY A 75 2.17 -3.73 -10.94
N VAL A 76 1.09 -3.02 -10.62
CA VAL A 76 -0.26 -3.40 -11.06
C VAL A 76 -0.32 -3.32 -12.58
N GLU A 77 -0.87 -4.36 -13.22
CA GLU A 77 -1.06 -4.38 -14.66
C GLU A 77 -2.22 -3.47 -15.09
N HIS A 78 -1.99 -2.65 -16.12
CA HIS A 78 -2.99 -1.83 -16.81
C HIS A 78 -3.90 -0.93 -15.92
N PRO A 79 -3.36 -0.17 -14.96
CA PRO A 79 -4.17 0.70 -14.09
C PRO A 79 -4.91 1.81 -14.87
N GLU A 80 -4.44 2.20 -16.05
CA GLU A 80 -5.10 3.15 -16.95
C GLU A 80 -6.49 2.68 -17.41
N LEU A 81 -6.70 1.37 -17.50
CA LEU A 81 -7.98 0.76 -17.91
C LEU A 81 -8.99 0.74 -16.76
N MET A 82 -8.54 0.89 -15.51
CA MET A 82 -9.39 0.90 -14.34
C MET A 82 -10.14 2.23 -14.24
N ARG A 83 -11.46 2.18 -14.44
CA ARG A 83 -12.34 3.37 -14.49
C ARG A 83 -12.88 3.79 -13.13
N SER A 84 -12.78 2.93 -12.13
CA SER A 84 -13.33 3.17 -10.79
C SER A 84 -12.21 3.38 -9.79
N GLU A 85 -12.36 4.42 -8.96
CA GLU A 85 -11.49 4.69 -7.80
C GLU A 85 -11.36 3.44 -6.91
N LEU A 86 -12.47 2.73 -6.72
CA LEU A 86 -12.53 1.50 -5.92
C LEU A 86 -11.67 0.37 -6.51
N THR A 87 -11.72 0.17 -7.83
CA THR A 87 -10.94 -0.87 -8.50
C THR A 87 -9.45 -0.59 -8.37
N LEU A 88 -9.06 0.68 -8.52
CA LEU A 88 -7.67 1.10 -8.33
C LEU A 88 -7.20 0.86 -6.89
N ILE A 89 -7.97 1.27 -5.89
CA ILE A 89 -7.57 1.08 -4.49
C ILE A 89 -7.45 -0.41 -4.15
N ARG A 90 -8.33 -1.27 -4.67
CA ARG A 90 -8.20 -2.72 -4.49
C ARG A 90 -6.92 -3.28 -5.11
N ALA A 91 -6.62 -2.91 -6.35
CA ALA A 91 -5.43 -3.38 -7.02
C ALA A 91 -4.15 -2.93 -6.29
N ILE A 92 -4.12 -1.71 -5.78
CA ILE A 92 -3.04 -1.18 -4.91
C ILE A 92 -2.91 -2.03 -3.65
N GLN A 93 -4.02 -2.32 -2.96
CA GLN A 93 -4.02 -3.12 -1.74
C GLN A 93 -3.49 -4.54 -1.98
N GLU A 94 -3.97 -5.21 -3.03
CA GLU A 94 -3.52 -6.55 -3.42
C GLU A 94 -2.02 -6.56 -3.76
N ALA A 95 -1.54 -5.59 -4.55
CA ALA A 95 -0.13 -5.47 -4.91
C ALA A 95 0.78 -5.12 -3.71
N SER A 96 0.23 -4.47 -2.69
CA SER A 96 0.96 -4.06 -1.49
C SER A 96 1.01 -5.12 -0.38
N TYR A 97 0.54 -6.35 -0.63
CA TYR A 97 0.40 -7.42 0.35
C TYR A 97 -0.44 -7.04 1.59
N HIS A 98 -1.28 -6.01 1.49
CA HIS A 98 -2.25 -5.68 2.52
C HIS A 98 -3.50 -6.53 2.30
N TYR A 99 -4.09 -7.04 3.39
CA TYR A 99 -5.45 -7.60 3.30
C TYR A 99 -6.40 -6.49 2.83
N PRO A 100 -7.10 -6.65 1.69
CA PRO A 100 -7.92 -5.58 1.17
C PRO A 100 -9.00 -5.18 2.18
N CYS A 101 -9.04 -3.89 2.55
CA CYS A 101 -10.08 -3.34 3.44
C CYS A 101 -11.46 -3.34 2.77
N PHE A 102 -11.48 -3.47 1.44
CA PHE A 102 -12.69 -3.57 0.64
C PHE A 102 -13.16 -5.02 0.55
N ARG A 103 -14.21 -5.30 1.33
CA ARG A 103 -15.01 -6.51 1.28
C ARG A 103 -15.24 -7.01 -0.17
N SER A 104 -14.90 -8.28 -0.43
CA SER A 104 -15.51 -9.09 -1.48
C SER A 104 -17.02 -9.19 -1.21
N THR A 105 -17.81 -9.43 -2.25
CA THR A 105 -19.27 -9.29 -2.40
C THR A 105 -20.21 -9.64 -1.23
N ASN A 106 -19.81 -10.36 -0.19
CA ASN A 106 -20.73 -10.93 0.80
C ASN A 106 -20.66 -10.33 2.19
N SER A 107 -20.15 -9.11 2.30
CA SER A 107 -19.39 -8.83 3.48
C SER A 107 -19.53 -7.30 3.79
N THR A 108 -20.15 -6.93 4.92
CA THR A 108 -20.67 -5.61 5.37
C THR A 108 -19.74 -4.63 6.12
N PHE A 109 -18.46 -4.90 6.33
CA PHE A 109 -17.57 -4.07 7.16
C PHE A 109 -16.12 -4.12 6.67
N CYS A 110 -15.54 -2.96 6.38
CA CYS A 110 -14.09 -2.79 6.46
C CYS A 110 -13.68 -3.37 7.82
N LYS A 111 -13.05 -4.56 7.86
CA LYS A 111 -12.53 -5.05 9.13
C LYS A 111 -11.54 -3.96 9.52
N GLU A 112 -11.83 -3.26 10.62
CA GLU A 112 -10.92 -2.35 11.27
C GLU A 112 -9.70 -3.17 11.69
N VAL A 113 -8.86 -3.53 10.72
CA VAL A 113 -7.49 -3.89 10.99
C VAL A 113 -6.93 -2.63 11.62
N VAL A 114 -6.56 -2.74 12.90
CA VAL A 114 -5.84 -1.69 13.62
C VAL A 114 -4.71 -1.25 12.67
N ASP A 115 -4.70 0.04 12.33
CA ASP A 115 -3.76 0.66 11.37
C ASP A 115 -4.06 0.54 9.86
N CYS A 116 -5.33 0.34 9.47
CA CYS A 116 -5.74 0.48 8.07
C CYS A 116 -5.67 1.96 7.61
N GLN A 117 -4.62 2.30 6.86
CA GLN A 117 -4.39 3.61 6.23
C GLN A 117 -5.56 4.07 5.34
N TRP A 118 -6.35 3.12 4.83
CA TRP A 118 -7.46 3.40 3.92
C TRP A 118 -8.81 3.51 4.63
N SER A 119 -8.88 3.41 5.97
CA SER A 119 -10.15 3.25 6.70
C SER A 119 -11.14 4.41 6.53
N GLU A 120 -10.66 5.65 6.36
CA GLU A 120 -11.52 6.82 6.14
C GLU A 120 -12.12 6.84 4.72
N LYS A 121 -11.30 6.58 3.69
CA LYS A 121 -11.76 6.40 2.31
C LYS A 121 -12.69 5.17 2.19
N CYS A 122 -12.35 4.06 2.86
CA CYS A 122 -13.19 2.87 2.97
C CYS A 122 -14.58 3.23 3.56
N ARG A 123 -14.65 4.06 4.62
CA ARG A 123 -15.92 4.53 5.23
C ARG A 123 -16.73 5.47 4.33
N LYS A 124 -16.09 6.44 3.65
CA LYS A 124 -16.76 7.39 2.75
C LYS A 124 -17.43 6.69 1.56
N ILE A 125 -16.77 5.71 0.96
CA ILE A 125 -17.32 4.93 -0.18
C ILE A 125 -18.52 4.07 0.26
N VAL A 126 -18.45 3.43 1.43
CA VAL A 126 -19.56 2.64 1.99
C VAL A 126 -20.80 3.50 2.27
N ALA A 127 -20.61 4.72 2.77
CA ALA A 127 -21.73 5.64 3.03
C ALA A 127 -22.49 6.05 1.75
N ILE A 128 -21.80 6.10 0.60
CA ILE A 128 -22.41 6.37 -0.71
C ILE A 128 -23.26 5.18 -1.18
N TRP A 129 -22.89 3.94 -0.84
CA TRP A 129 -23.60 2.72 -1.26
C TRP A 129 -24.89 2.44 -0.47
N HIS A 130 -25.03 3.00 0.73
CA HIS A 130 -26.22 2.86 1.59
C HIS A 130 -27.24 4.00 1.41
N ARG A 131 -27.08 4.82 0.36
CA ARG A 131 -27.99 5.90 -0.01
C ARG A 131 -28.93 5.47 -1.13
#